data_AF-A0A0F2N7U0-F1
#
_entry.id   AF-A0A0F2N7U0-F1
#
_cell.length_a   1.000
_cell.length_b   1.000
_cell.length_c   1.000
_cell.angle_alpha   90.00
_cell.angle_beta   90.00
_cell.angle_gamma   90.00
#
_symmetry.space_group_name_H-M   'P 1'
#
loop_
_entity.id
_entity.type
_entity.pdbx_description
1 polymer ?
#
loop_
_entity_poly.entity_id
_entity_poly.type
_entity_poly.pdbx_seq_one_letter_code
_entity_poly.pdbx_strand_id
1 'polypeptide(L)'
;MFSIATLGPVGSDSYQAACQYSPGTEVLMFNRIADVLTAFTDGRAEQVLIPVYNTREGEIRDYFRMVAKMAQGFWVDNIVMPIHLSLGALANPRKGGAAITTIVGRGSVFRQCDEFIEEHYPYATLMKVHDIEAAMMAILAENKQGFAVIDSEELVRKHGFSLIAREVVAHNRTRFAIIGREMAPVSGYDATAIITRPLRDRVGMLADILGEFTRRGINILDLQSENDIKTQKLQIYVEVEGHINDHMLKSALQVIENVVIQEEDSLKVLGSFPRVDMRVKKIKTFGFIGSGDMSKWFAERLQNEGYKTLITGRNTPVAPEEMIKKVDVVAVCVPISVTSETIRKYGPLLQDGQALIILAGESENTIKAALESTSPGVEVMFVHNLWGPQALTMKEKNAAVVRTHRSGCFCSEFEAFLYKHGADINHDSATRHDLLMGVGQKLPTTISVALATTLREHQIDCDDINSHSTLTSLYGILAMARIHNQNSRTYAEIMATTGEGRKIVRTFAKNLSLLIELAERGRISELAAIMDENTKSMPPSFLQSRMKQAKAVDELMSHPNMKAF
;
A
#
# COMPACT_ATOMS: atom_id res chain seq x y z
N MET A 1 18.73 -24.11 26.58
CA MET A 1 18.89 -24.37 25.13
C MET A 1 17.70 -23.68 24.50
N PHE A 2 17.89 -22.81 23.51
CA PHE A 2 16.76 -22.05 22.95
C PHE A 2 15.74 -23.04 22.36
N SER A 3 14.46 -22.87 22.69
CA SER A 3 13.37 -23.76 22.29
C SER A 3 12.12 -22.98 21.86
N ILE A 4 11.39 -23.56 20.90
CA ILE A 4 10.14 -23.00 20.38
C ILE A 4 9.01 -23.98 20.66
N ALA A 5 7.98 -23.52 21.36
CA ALA A 5 6.75 -24.29 21.54
C ALA A 5 5.74 -23.98 20.41
N THR A 6 5.14 -25.01 19.83
CA THR A 6 4.19 -24.89 18.70
C THR A 6 3.15 -26.01 18.72
N LEU A 7 2.19 -25.96 17.79
CA LEU A 7 1.26 -27.05 17.56
C LEU A 7 1.96 -28.22 16.84
N GLY A 8 1.72 -29.43 17.30
CA GLY A 8 2.21 -30.65 16.68
C GLY A 8 1.20 -31.31 15.73
N PRO A 9 1.50 -32.54 15.29
CA PRO A 9 2.72 -33.34 15.55
C PRO A 9 3.88 -33.01 14.58
N VAL A 10 4.98 -33.78 14.64
CA VAL A 10 6.09 -33.70 13.66
C VAL A 10 5.57 -33.95 12.25
N GLY A 11 5.89 -33.04 11.33
CA GLY A 11 5.42 -33.06 9.95
C GLY A 11 4.17 -32.21 9.72
N SER A 12 3.55 -31.66 10.77
CA SER A 12 2.49 -30.67 10.63
C SER A 12 3.03 -29.31 10.15
N ASP A 13 2.15 -28.48 9.58
CA ASP A 13 2.50 -27.14 9.10
C ASP A 13 3.12 -26.24 10.18
N SER A 14 2.64 -26.37 11.43
CA SER A 14 3.15 -25.58 12.57
C SER A 14 4.54 -26.03 13.00
N TYR A 15 4.84 -27.33 12.89
CA TYR A 15 6.19 -27.87 13.10
C TYR A 15 7.14 -27.42 11.98
N GLN A 16 6.70 -27.49 10.71
CA GLN A 16 7.49 -27.03 9.57
C GLN A 16 7.79 -25.52 9.67
N ALA A 17 6.80 -24.71 10.06
CA ALA A 17 6.96 -23.28 10.29
C ALA A 17 8.03 -22.99 11.36
N ALA A 18 8.01 -23.72 12.49
CA ALA A 18 9.01 -23.59 13.55
C ALA A 18 10.42 -23.97 13.07
N CYS A 19 10.54 -25.07 12.33
CA CYS A 19 11.82 -25.50 11.76
C CYS A 19 12.37 -24.50 10.73
N GLN A 20 11.51 -23.90 9.90
CA GLN A 20 11.92 -22.91 8.92
C GLN A 20 12.31 -21.57 9.58
N TYR A 21 11.56 -21.15 10.59
CA TYR A 21 11.81 -19.90 11.30
C TYR A 21 13.12 -19.95 12.10
N SER A 22 13.36 -21.04 12.84
CA SER A 22 14.57 -21.21 13.65
C SER A 22 15.22 -22.58 13.41
N PRO A 23 15.98 -22.74 12.30
CA PRO A 23 16.62 -24.00 11.95
C PRO A 23 17.54 -24.52 13.06
N GLY A 24 17.44 -25.81 13.36
CA GLY A 24 18.29 -26.48 14.37
C GLY A 24 17.90 -26.21 15.83
N THR A 25 16.79 -25.51 16.08
CA THR A 25 16.25 -25.24 17.42
C THR A 25 15.38 -26.39 17.90
N GLU A 26 15.34 -26.65 19.21
CA GLU A 26 14.43 -27.64 19.80
C GLU A 26 12.97 -27.16 19.66
N VAL A 27 12.10 -28.02 19.11
CA VAL A 27 10.68 -27.71 18.90
C VAL A 27 9.82 -28.54 19.85
N LEU A 28 9.19 -27.88 20.82
CA LEU A 28 8.26 -28.49 21.76
C LEU A 28 6.85 -28.48 21.16
N MET A 29 6.24 -29.65 21.00
CA MET A 29 4.95 -29.77 20.31
C MET A 29 3.81 -30.05 21.29
N PHE A 30 2.67 -29.43 21.03
CA PHE A 30 1.45 -29.60 21.81
C PHE A 30 0.22 -29.76 20.91
N ASN A 31 -0.87 -30.29 21.47
CA ASN A 31 -2.11 -30.51 20.71
C ASN A 31 -3.06 -29.30 20.75
N ARG A 32 -2.85 -28.33 21.67
CA ARG A 32 -3.71 -27.16 21.85
C ARG A 32 -2.89 -25.89 22.06
N ILE A 33 -3.38 -24.76 21.55
CA ILE A 33 -2.74 -23.45 21.72
C ILE A 33 -2.61 -23.10 23.22
N ALA A 34 -3.57 -23.51 24.05
CA ALA A 34 -3.51 -23.35 25.51
C ALA A 34 -2.26 -23.98 26.14
N ASP A 35 -1.89 -25.17 25.68
CA ASP A 35 -0.75 -25.91 26.22
C ASP A 35 0.57 -25.27 25.75
N VAL A 36 0.60 -24.77 24.50
CA VAL A 36 1.71 -23.98 23.94
C VAL A 36 1.96 -22.72 24.78
N LEU A 37 0.92 -21.92 25.05
CA LEU A 37 1.06 -20.69 25.83
C LEU A 37 1.38 -20.95 27.30
N THR A 38 0.88 -22.05 27.86
CA THR A 38 1.24 -22.48 29.22
C THR A 38 2.73 -22.82 29.28
N ALA A 39 3.26 -23.54 28.28
CA ALA A 39 4.69 -23.84 28.20
C ALA A 39 5.57 -22.59 28.16
N PHE A 40 5.14 -21.55 27.44
CA PHE A 40 5.82 -20.26 27.42
C PHE A 40 5.78 -19.54 28.77
N THR A 41 4.59 -19.49 29.39
CA THR A 41 4.37 -18.81 30.67
C THR A 41 5.18 -19.46 31.79
N ASP A 42 5.23 -20.80 31.81
CA ASP A 42 6.00 -21.59 32.77
C ASP A 42 7.52 -21.55 32.53
N GLY A 43 7.97 -20.94 31.43
CA GLY A 43 9.39 -20.90 31.05
C GLY A 43 9.93 -22.23 30.52
N ARG A 44 9.05 -23.16 30.10
CA ARG A 44 9.44 -24.39 29.40
C ARG A 44 9.86 -24.14 27.95
N ALA A 45 9.44 -23.01 27.37
CA ALA A 45 9.85 -22.57 26.05
C ALA A 45 10.23 -21.07 26.06
N GLU A 46 11.27 -20.70 25.31
CA GLU A 46 11.73 -19.32 25.17
C GLU A 46 10.84 -18.51 24.22
N GLN A 47 10.28 -19.17 23.20
CA GLN A 47 9.34 -18.58 22.25
C GLN A 47 8.19 -19.53 21.95
N VAL A 48 7.10 -18.97 21.43
CA VAL A 48 6.02 -19.76 20.85
C VAL A 48 5.73 -19.34 19.43
N LEU A 49 5.40 -20.33 18.61
CA LEU A 49 4.93 -20.13 17.24
C LEU A 49 3.49 -20.65 17.14
N ILE A 50 2.55 -19.77 16.79
CA ILE A 50 1.13 -20.11 16.72
C ILE A 50 0.49 -19.54 15.47
N PRO A 51 -0.43 -20.27 14.81
CA PRO A 51 -1.11 -19.76 13.64
C PRO A 51 -2.12 -18.68 14.06
N VAL A 52 -2.15 -17.56 13.34
CA VAL A 52 -3.03 -16.41 13.65
C VAL A 52 -4.03 -16.12 12.54
N TYR A 53 -3.66 -16.40 11.30
CA TYR A 53 -4.49 -16.15 10.13
C TYR A 53 -4.21 -17.21 9.05
N ASN A 54 -5.23 -17.63 8.33
CA ASN A 54 -5.12 -18.49 7.17
C ASN A 54 -5.99 -17.96 6.01
N THR A 55 -5.51 -18.08 4.77
CA THR A 55 -6.22 -17.51 3.60
C THR A 55 -7.54 -18.20 3.24
N ARG A 56 -7.79 -19.41 3.75
CA ARG A 56 -8.99 -20.21 3.48
C ARG A 56 -9.95 -20.26 4.67
N GLU A 57 -9.40 -20.33 5.88
CA GLU A 57 -10.18 -20.31 7.12
C GLU A 57 -10.48 -18.88 7.62
N GLY A 58 -9.69 -17.90 7.19
CA GLY A 58 -9.67 -16.57 7.78
C GLY A 58 -8.91 -16.59 9.11
N GLU A 59 -9.42 -15.82 10.06
CA GLU A 59 -8.77 -15.65 11.35
C GLU A 59 -8.97 -16.82 12.31
N ILE A 60 -7.95 -17.05 13.12
CA ILE A 60 -7.98 -18.12 14.10
C ILE A 60 -8.42 -17.52 15.45
N ARG A 61 -9.74 -17.51 15.69
CA ARG A 61 -10.41 -16.87 16.85
C ARG A 61 -9.83 -17.23 18.22
N ASP A 62 -9.24 -18.42 18.34
CA ASP A 62 -8.63 -18.86 19.60
C ASP A 62 -7.40 -18.02 19.97
N TYR A 63 -6.70 -17.44 18.99
CA TYR A 63 -5.54 -16.57 19.22
C TYR A 63 -5.91 -15.33 20.06
N PHE A 64 -6.89 -14.53 19.63
CA PHE A 64 -7.21 -13.24 20.26
C PHE A 64 -7.60 -13.37 21.73
N ARG A 65 -8.48 -14.32 22.04
CA ARG A 65 -8.94 -14.58 23.42
C ARG A 65 -7.79 -14.98 24.33
N MET A 66 -6.76 -15.61 23.77
CA MET A 66 -5.61 -16.07 24.52
C MET A 66 -4.58 -14.96 24.69
N VAL A 67 -4.28 -14.20 23.64
CA VAL A 67 -3.37 -13.05 23.71
C VAL A 67 -3.92 -11.91 24.59
N ALA A 68 -5.24 -11.71 24.60
CA ALA A 68 -5.90 -10.82 25.56
C ALA A 68 -5.55 -11.19 27.02
N LYS A 69 -5.50 -12.49 27.32
CA LYS A 69 -5.21 -13.03 28.66
C LYS A 69 -3.73 -13.17 28.99
N MET A 70 -2.84 -13.09 28.01
CA MET A 70 -1.40 -13.18 28.26
C MET A 70 -0.93 -11.98 29.08
N ALA A 71 -0.49 -12.20 30.31
CA ALA A 71 0.07 -11.14 31.16
C ALA A 71 1.51 -10.76 30.75
N GLN A 72 2.21 -11.66 30.06
CA GLN A 72 3.62 -11.52 29.70
C GLN A 72 3.84 -11.98 28.26
N GLY A 73 4.81 -11.35 27.62
CA GLY A 73 5.22 -11.64 26.25
C GLY A 73 4.65 -10.66 25.23
N PHE A 74 5.37 -10.54 24.12
CA PHE A 74 5.05 -9.69 23.00
C PHE A 74 5.06 -10.50 21.72
N TRP A 75 4.21 -10.14 20.77
CA TRP A 75 4.40 -10.54 19.39
C TRP A 75 5.70 -9.89 18.89
N VAL A 76 6.68 -10.71 18.52
CA VAL A 76 8.02 -10.26 18.13
C VAL A 76 8.34 -10.46 16.65
N ASP A 77 7.73 -11.45 16.00
CA ASP A 77 7.98 -11.72 14.59
C ASP A 77 6.85 -12.52 13.94
N ASN A 78 6.93 -12.73 12.63
CA ASN A 78 5.95 -13.46 11.84
C ASN A 78 6.63 -14.34 10.79
N ILE A 79 6.02 -15.48 10.49
CA ILE A 79 6.35 -16.25 9.30
C ILE A 79 5.08 -16.64 8.54
N VAL A 80 5.12 -16.54 7.22
CA VAL A 80 4.02 -16.96 6.34
C VAL A 80 4.46 -18.19 5.58
N MET A 81 3.69 -19.27 5.71
CA MET A 81 3.97 -20.56 5.09
C MET A 81 2.90 -20.89 4.05
N PRO A 82 3.28 -21.35 2.84
CA PRO A 82 2.34 -22.04 1.97
C PRO A 82 1.95 -23.38 2.60
N ILE A 83 0.65 -23.71 2.57
CA ILE A 83 0.09 -24.92 3.19
C ILE A 83 -0.38 -25.86 2.09
N HIS A 84 0.11 -27.10 2.12
CA HIS A 84 -0.23 -28.12 1.13
C HIS A 84 -0.96 -29.29 1.81
N LEU A 85 -2.29 -29.23 1.79
CA LEU A 85 -3.14 -30.27 2.35
C LEU A 85 -3.40 -31.38 1.34
N SER A 86 -3.36 -32.61 1.80
CA SER A 86 -3.56 -33.81 0.99
C SER A 86 -4.51 -34.78 1.68
N LEU A 87 -5.25 -35.53 0.86
CA LEU A 87 -6.11 -36.61 1.32
C LEU A 87 -5.40 -37.94 1.12
N GLY A 88 -5.28 -38.75 2.17
CA GLY A 88 -4.70 -40.09 2.15
C GLY A 88 -5.65 -41.17 2.66
N ALA A 89 -5.48 -42.40 2.20
CA ALA A 89 -6.21 -43.57 2.71
C ALA A 89 -5.29 -44.81 2.69
N LEU A 90 -5.66 -45.89 3.39
CA LEU A 90 -4.89 -47.13 3.40
C LEU A 90 -4.77 -47.76 2.00
N ALA A 91 -5.84 -47.69 1.22
CA ALA A 91 -5.89 -48.15 -0.17
C ALA A 91 -6.60 -47.13 -1.04
N ASN A 92 -6.13 -46.98 -2.29
CA ASN A 92 -6.74 -46.02 -3.22
C ASN A 92 -8.05 -46.59 -3.79
N PRO A 93 -9.21 -45.91 -3.64
CA PRO A 93 -10.47 -46.39 -4.18
C PRO A 93 -10.44 -46.61 -5.70
N ARG A 94 -9.65 -45.81 -6.44
CA ARG A 94 -9.46 -45.94 -7.89
C ARG A 94 -8.61 -47.16 -8.29
N LYS A 95 -7.95 -47.81 -7.33
CA LYS A 95 -7.13 -49.02 -7.53
C LYS A 95 -7.70 -50.24 -6.80
N GLY A 96 -9.03 -50.27 -6.63
CA GLY A 96 -9.73 -51.40 -5.98
C GLY A 96 -9.84 -51.31 -4.46
N GLY A 97 -9.50 -50.16 -3.85
CA GLY A 97 -9.75 -49.90 -2.43
C GLY A 97 -11.23 -49.62 -2.12
N ALA A 98 -11.61 -49.70 -0.85
CA ALA A 98 -12.95 -49.36 -0.40
C ALA A 98 -13.29 -47.88 -0.64
N ALA A 99 -14.55 -47.57 -0.94
CA ALA A 99 -15.02 -46.19 -1.05
C ALA A 99 -14.84 -45.43 0.27
N ILE A 100 -14.48 -44.15 0.19
CA ILE A 100 -14.25 -43.29 1.36
C ILE A 100 -15.62 -42.92 1.96
N THR A 101 -15.85 -43.34 3.20
CA THR A 101 -17.09 -43.07 3.96
C THR A 101 -16.86 -42.17 5.16
N THR A 102 -15.62 -42.10 5.67
CA THR A 102 -15.23 -41.26 6.80
C THR A 102 -13.93 -40.54 6.47
N ILE A 103 -13.90 -39.22 6.69
CA ILE A 103 -12.68 -38.42 6.59
C ILE A 103 -12.32 -37.96 8.00
N VAL A 104 -11.09 -38.25 8.42
CA VAL A 104 -10.54 -37.89 9.72
C VAL A 104 -9.59 -36.70 9.54
N GLY A 105 -9.69 -35.71 10.42
CA GLY A 105 -8.90 -34.50 10.31
C GLY A 105 -9.04 -33.58 11.52
N ARG A 106 -8.18 -32.58 11.59
CA ARG A 106 -8.27 -31.52 12.60
C ARG A 106 -9.33 -30.50 12.19
N GLY A 107 -9.94 -29.84 13.18
CA GLY A 107 -11.02 -28.87 12.93
C GLY A 107 -10.62 -27.69 12.03
N SER A 108 -9.37 -27.21 12.13
CA SER A 108 -8.83 -26.18 11.24
C SER A 108 -8.66 -26.68 9.81
N VAL A 109 -8.14 -27.90 9.64
CA VAL A 109 -7.95 -28.53 8.32
C VAL A 109 -9.30 -28.71 7.60
N PHE A 110 -10.35 -29.13 8.31
CA PHE A 110 -11.68 -29.23 7.70
C PHE A 110 -12.22 -27.87 7.22
N ARG A 111 -12.07 -26.80 8.02
CA ARG A 111 -12.48 -25.45 7.58
C ARG A 111 -11.75 -25.00 6.32
N GLN A 112 -10.49 -25.36 6.16
CA GLN A 112 -9.71 -24.99 4.98
C GLN A 112 -10.11 -25.79 3.72
N CYS A 113 -10.59 -27.03 3.91
CA CYS A 113 -10.91 -27.99 2.86
C CYS A 113 -12.41 -28.13 2.58
N ASP A 114 -13.26 -27.27 3.15
CA ASP A 114 -14.71 -27.41 3.13
C ASP A 114 -15.27 -27.57 1.70
N GLU A 115 -14.94 -26.64 0.81
CA GLU A 115 -15.33 -26.69 -0.62
C GLU A 115 -14.91 -27.99 -1.32
N PHE A 116 -13.68 -28.46 -1.07
CA PHE A 116 -13.18 -29.70 -1.68
C PHE A 116 -13.95 -30.93 -1.17
N ILE A 117 -14.24 -30.97 0.13
CA ILE A 117 -14.97 -32.06 0.77
C ILE A 117 -16.42 -32.09 0.27
N GLU A 118 -17.09 -30.93 0.20
CA GLU A 118 -18.46 -30.83 -0.32
C GLU A 118 -18.56 -31.29 -1.79
N GLU A 119 -17.58 -30.92 -2.62
CA GLU A 119 -17.58 -31.28 -4.04
C GLU A 119 -17.29 -32.77 -4.28
N HIS A 120 -16.32 -33.35 -3.56
CA HIS A 120 -15.79 -34.68 -3.87
C HIS A 120 -16.32 -35.79 -2.95
N TYR A 121 -16.69 -35.45 -1.72
CA TYR A 121 -17.10 -36.39 -0.67
C TYR A 121 -18.32 -35.89 0.13
N PRO A 122 -19.43 -35.46 -0.52
CA PRO A 122 -20.57 -34.81 0.14
C PRO A 122 -21.27 -35.67 1.20
N TYR A 123 -21.12 -37.00 1.13
CA TYR A 123 -21.76 -37.95 2.05
C TYR A 123 -20.78 -38.56 3.07
N ALA A 124 -19.52 -38.13 3.08
CA ALA A 124 -18.55 -38.65 4.02
C ALA A 124 -18.80 -38.09 5.43
N THR A 125 -18.68 -38.94 6.44
CA THR A 125 -18.69 -38.52 7.85
C THR A 125 -17.39 -37.81 8.18
N LEU A 126 -17.46 -36.58 8.69
CA LEU A 126 -16.29 -35.83 9.13
C LEU A 126 -15.99 -36.11 10.60
N MET A 127 -14.92 -36.86 10.87
CA MET A 127 -14.46 -37.19 12.22
C MET A 127 -13.37 -36.21 12.66
N LYS A 128 -13.78 -35.22 13.46
CA LYS A 128 -12.87 -34.22 14.02
C LYS A 128 -12.09 -34.78 15.20
N VAL A 129 -10.76 -34.68 15.13
CA VAL A 129 -9.84 -35.12 16.19
C VAL A 129 -8.91 -33.99 16.63
N HIS A 130 -8.45 -34.07 17.88
CA HIS A 130 -7.40 -33.18 18.41
C HIS A 130 -6.00 -33.75 18.20
N ASP A 131 -5.87 -35.08 18.35
CA ASP A 131 -4.63 -35.81 18.11
C ASP A 131 -4.79 -36.63 16.83
N ILE A 132 -4.26 -36.07 15.73
CA ILE A 132 -4.36 -36.68 14.41
C ILE A 132 -3.46 -37.90 14.28
N GLU A 133 -2.32 -37.94 14.99
CA GLU A 133 -1.36 -39.05 14.94
C GLU A 133 -1.95 -40.28 15.65
N ALA A 134 -2.56 -40.11 16.82
CA ALA A 134 -3.29 -41.17 17.50
C ALA A 134 -4.43 -41.74 16.64
N ALA A 135 -5.17 -40.86 15.93
CA ALA A 135 -6.24 -41.30 15.03
C ALA A 135 -5.71 -42.07 13.82
N MET A 136 -4.61 -41.61 13.21
CA MET A 136 -3.91 -42.31 12.12
C MET A 136 -3.45 -43.70 12.57
N MET A 137 -2.85 -43.81 13.77
CA MET A 137 -2.41 -45.09 14.34
C MET A 137 -3.58 -46.06 14.58
N ALA A 138 -4.71 -45.57 15.10
CA ALA A 138 -5.90 -46.39 15.30
C ALA A 138 -6.47 -46.93 13.97
N ILE A 139 -6.48 -46.11 12.91
CA ILE A 139 -6.92 -46.52 11.57
C ILE A 139 -6.02 -47.64 11.03
N LEU A 140 -4.70 -47.52 11.20
CA LEU A 140 -3.72 -48.52 10.77
C LEU A 140 -3.85 -49.82 11.57
N ALA A 141 -3.88 -49.73 12.91
CA ALA A 141 -3.92 -50.88 13.80
C ALA A 141 -5.18 -51.73 13.61
N GLU A 142 -6.33 -51.08 13.38
CA GLU A 142 -7.61 -51.75 13.15
C GLU A 142 -7.89 -52.02 11.66
N ASN A 143 -6.95 -51.67 10.76
CA ASN A 143 -7.09 -51.78 9.31
C ASN A 143 -8.45 -51.24 8.78
N LYS A 144 -8.84 -50.05 9.26
CA LYS A 144 -10.16 -49.45 8.96
C LYS A 144 -10.28 -49.04 7.50
N GLN A 145 -10.89 -49.91 6.70
CA GLN A 145 -11.21 -49.62 5.30
C GLN A 145 -12.30 -48.55 5.18
N GLY A 146 -12.22 -47.71 4.15
CA GLY A 146 -13.14 -46.59 3.92
C GLY A 146 -12.87 -45.34 4.75
N PHE A 147 -11.83 -45.35 5.60
CA PHE A 147 -11.34 -44.18 6.31
C PHE A 147 -10.25 -43.50 5.49
N ALA A 148 -10.42 -42.19 5.28
CA ALA A 148 -9.39 -41.30 4.75
C ALA A 148 -8.96 -40.31 5.84
N VAL A 149 -7.75 -39.78 5.69
CA VAL A 149 -7.19 -38.75 6.55
C VAL A 149 -6.79 -37.56 5.70
N ILE A 150 -7.12 -36.36 6.16
CA ILE A 150 -6.75 -35.11 5.50
C ILE A 150 -5.84 -34.30 6.42
N ASP A 151 -4.61 -34.05 5.97
CA ASP A 151 -3.61 -33.23 6.66
C ASP A 151 -2.47 -32.85 5.67
N SER A 152 -1.40 -32.23 6.16
CA SER A 152 -0.16 -31.99 5.42
C SER A 152 0.36 -33.25 4.70
N GLU A 153 0.85 -33.08 3.47
CA GLU A 153 1.34 -34.21 2.66
C GLU A 153 2.44 -35.01 3.38
N GLU A 154 3.34 -34.32 4.09
CA GLU A 154 4.42 -34.94 4.85
C GLU A 154 3.87 -35.87 5.94
N LEU A 155 2.89 -35.41 6.73
CA LEU A 155 2.31 -36.20 7.80
C LEU A 155 1.55 -37.44 7.27
N VAL A 156 0.79 -37.26 6.19
CA VAL A 156 0.04 -38.35 5.54
C VAL A 156 1.01 -39.45 5.04
N ARG A 157 2.09 -39.05 4.36
CA ARG A 157 3.11 -40.00 3.87
C ARG A 157 3.88 -40.66 5.00
N LYS A 158 4.28 -39.90 6.02
CA LYS A 158 5.04 -40.39 7.19
C LYS A 158 4.32 -41.56 7.88
N HIS A 159 3.00 -41.50 7.93
CA HIS A 159 2.16 -42.54 8.55
C HIS A 159 1.74 -43.66 7.59
N GLY A 160 2.34 -43.75 6.40
CA GLY A 160 2.10 -44.86 5.47
C GLY A 160 0.75 -44.82 4.74
N PHE A 161 0.04 -43.69 4.75
CA PHE A 161 -1.18 -43.52 3.97
C PHE A 161 -0.85 -43.25 2.50
N SER A 162 -1.58 -43.89 1.59
CA SER A 162 -1.47 -43.65 0.15
C SER A 162 -2.21 -42.37 -0.21
N LEU A 163 -1.55 -41.46 -0.92
CA LEU A 163 -2.16 -40.21 -1.40
C LEU A 163 -3.27 -40.50 -2.42
N ILE A 164 -4.45 -39.95 -2.15
CA ILE A 164 -5.65 -40.02 -2.99
C ILE A 164 -5.79 -38.74 -3.80
N ALA A 165 -5.58 -37.60 -3.13
CA ALA A 165 -5.56 -36.28 -3.73
C ALA A 165 -4.46 -35.45 -3.08
N ARG A 166 -3.82 -34.58 -3.86
CA ARG A 166 -2.73 -33.68 -3.44
C ARG A 166 -3.18 -32.26 -3.67
N GLU A 167 -2.68 -31.34 -2.85
CA GLU A 167 -2.98 -29.92 -2.95
C GLU A 167 -4.49 -29.67 -3.10
N VAL A 168 -5.26 -30.29 -2.20
CA VAL A 168 -6.74 -30.29 -2.25
C VAL A 168 -7.32 -28.88 -2.15
N VAL A 169 -6.49 -27.90 -1.82
CA VAL A 169 -6.83 -26.48 -1.73
C VAL A 169 -5.70 -25.65 -2.33
N ALA A 170 -6.01 -24.81 -3.33
CA ALA A 170 -5.08 -23.86 -3.91
C ALA A 170 -4.98 -22.56 -3.08
N HIS A 171 -3.89 -21.81 -3.26
CA HIS A 171 -3.66 -20.51 -2.63
C HIS A 171 -3.79 -20.50 -1.09
N ASN A 172 -3.53 -21.64 -0.45
CA ASN A 172 -3.61 -21.79 1.00
C ASN A 172 -2.30 -21.34 1.67
N ARG A 173 -2.38 -20.35 2.54
CA ARG A 173 -1.26 -19.82 3.31
C ARG A 173 -1.68 -19.56 4.74
N THR A 174 -0.77 -19.84 5.68
CA THR A 174 -0.96 -19.52 7.09
C THR A 174 0.11 -18.55 7.54
N ARG A 175 -0.32 -17.47 8.19
CA ARG A 175 0.54 -16.56 8.96
C ARG A 175 0.64 -17.10 10.38
N PHE A 176 1.86 -17.23 10.86
CA PHE A 176 2.19 -17.62 12.22
C PHE A 176 2.80 -16.43 12.95
N ALA A 177 2.32 -16.20 14.17
CA ALA A 177 2.91 -15.26 15.11
C ALA A 177 4.02 -15.95 15.90
N ILE A 178 5.12 -15.24 16.10
CA ILE A 178 6.15 -15.58 17.06
C ILE A 178 5.98 -14.68 18.26
N ILE A 179 5.82 -15.27 19.43
CA ILE A 179 5.73 -14.55 20.71
C ILE A 179 7.00 -14.81 21.50
N GLY A 180 7.61 -13.72 21.97
CA GLY A 180 8.81 -13.71 22.79
C GLY A 180 8.62 -12.89 24.06
N ARG A 181 9.65 -12.82 24.91
CA ARG A 181 9.58 -12.10 26.21
C ARG A 181 9.83 -10.61 26.10
N GLU A 182 10.64 -10.20 25.13
CA GLU A 182 11.04 -8.81 24.91
C GLU A 182 10.39 -8.28 23.63
N MET A 183 10.15 -6.98 23.56
CA MET A 183 9.61 -6.35 22.36
C MET A 183 10.67 -6.35 21.24
N ALA A 184 10.24 -6.55 19.99
CA ALA A 184 11.18 -6.52 18.87
C ALA A 184 11.80 -5.12 18.71
N PRO A 185 13.03 -5.04 18.20
CA PRO A 185 13.61 -3.76 17.78
C PRO A 185 12.92 -3.24 16.52
N VAL A 186 13.03 -1.93 16.27
CA VAL A 186 12.52 -1.28 15.05
C VAL A 186 13.20 -1.89 13.81
N SER A 187 12.40 -2.40 12.88
CA SER A 187 12.90 -2.94 11.60
C SER A 187 12.77 -1.96 10.43
N GLY A 188 11.93 -0.93 10.58
CA GLY A 188 11.61 0.05 9.53
C GLY A 188 10.46 -0.37 8.60
N TYR A 189 10.06 -1.65 8.65
CA TYR A 189 8.83 -2.14 8.04
C TYR A 189 8.03 -2.90 9.09
N ASP A 190 7.52 -2.17 10.07
CA ASP A 190 6.92 -2.73 11.28
C ASP A 190 5.40 -2.67 11.23
N ALA A 191 4.78 -3.56 12.00
CA ALA A 191 3.38 -3.50 12.38
C ALA A 191 3.29 -3.49 13.91
N THR A 192 2.23 -2.87 14.44
CA THR A 192 1.92 -2.89 15.87
C THR A 192 0.52 -3.44 16.08
N ALA A 193 0.43 -4.47 16.91
CA ALA A 193 -0.83 -5.06 17.33
C ALA A 193 -1.27 -4.48 18.68
N ILE A 194 -2.51 -4.00 18.75
CA ILE A 194 -3.12 -3.42 19.95
C ILE A 194 -4.47 -4.09 20.18
N ILE A 195 -4.82 -4.28 21.46
CA ILE A 195 -6.16 -4.68 21.86
C ILE A 195 -6.72 -3.70 22.89
N THR A 196 -8.01 -3.39 22.79
CA THR A 196 -8.69 -2.59 23.80
C THR A 196 -9.19 -3.46 24.95
N ARG A 197 -9.27 -2.88 26.14
CA ARG A 197 -10.16 -3.39 27.19
C ARG A 197 -11.63 -3.29 26.73
N PRO A 198 -12.56 -4.00 27.38
CA PRO A 198 -13.98 -3.91 27.05
C PRO A 198 -14.49 -2.47 27.17
N LEU A 199 -14.80 -1.88 26.02
CA LEU A 199 -15.08 -0.46 25.85
C LEU A 199 -16.46 -0.09 26.41
N ARG A 200 -16.60 1.14 26.91
CA ARG A 200 -17.92 1.70 27.22
C ARG A 200 -18.70 1.91 25.92
N ASP A 201 -20.01 1.75 26.01
CA ASP A 201 -20.88 2.02 24.86
C ASP A 201 -20.98 3.53 24.63
N ARG A 202 -20.54 3.97 23.44
CA ARG A 202 -20.62 5.36 22.98
C ARG A 202 -20.74 5.36 21.46
N VAL A 203 -21.74 6.08 20.96
CA VAL A 203 -21.93 6.29 19.52
C VAL A 203 -20.67 6.86 18.89
N GLY A 204 -20.21 6.25 17.81
CA GLY A 204 -19.04 6.70 17.06
C GLY A 204 -17.69 6.28 17.63
N MET A 205 -17.62 5.58 18.77
CA MET A 205 -16.33 5.24 19.41
C MET A 205 -15.36 4.50 18.47
N LEU A 206 -15.82 3.46 17.77
CA LEU A 206 -14.99 2.75 16.79
C LEU A 206 -14.55 3.69 15.65
N ALA A 207 -15.47 4.50 15.11
CA ALA A 207 -15.15 5.44 14.03
C ALA A 207 -14.11 6.49 14.46
N ASP A 208 -14.21 6.99 15.69
CA ASP A 208 -13.26 7.95 16.26
C ASP A 208 -11.87 7.32 16.43
N ILE A 209 -11.81 6.07 16.92
CA ILE A 209 -10.55 5.30 17.05
C ILE A 209 -9.88 5.14 15.67
N LEU A 210 -10.62 4.65 14.67
CA LEU A 210 -10.09 4.46 13.31
C LEU A 210 -9.73 5.79 12.63
N GLY A 211 -10.44 6.86 12.97
CA GLY A 211 -10.20 8.21 12.50
C GLY A 211 -8.83 8.76 12.90
N GLU A 212 -8.32 8.42 14.09
CA GLU A 212 -7.01 8.86 14.56
C GLU A 212 -5.85 8.28 13.73
N PHE A 213 -5.96 7.01 13.31
CA PHE A 213 -5.01 6.40 12.38
C PHE A 213 -5.10 7.04 10.99
N THR A 214 -6.32 7.17 10.47
CA THR A 214 -6.58 7.70 9.12
C THR A 214 -6.05 9.12 8.93
N ARG A 215 -6.29 10.03 9.89
CA ARG A 215 -5.83 11.43 9.81
C ARG A 215 -4.30 11.57 9.83
N ARG A 216 -3.60 10.56 10.36
CA ARG A 216 -2.14 10.49 10.44
C ARG A 216 -1.50 9.70 9.30
N GLY A 217 -2.31 9.16 8.38
CA GLY A 217 -1.83 8.31 7.30
C GLY A 217 -1.32 6.95 7.77
N ILE A 218 -1.72 6.51 8.97
CA ILE A 218 -1.39 5.18 9.49
C ILE A 218 -2.40 4.20 8.92
N ASN A 219 -1.93 3.25 8.13
CA ASN A 219 -2.78 2.23 7.54
C ASN A 219 -3.13 1.14 8.57
N ILE A 220 -4.35 0.63 8.47
CA ILE A 220 -4.84 -0.46 9.30
C ILE A 220 -4.67 -1.75 8.50
N LEU A 221 -3.96 -2.70 9.07
CA LEU A 221 -3.63 -3.99 8.45
C LEU A 221 -4.67 -5.05 8.77
N ASP A 222 -5.18 -5.01 9.99
CA ASP A 222 -6.19 -5.93 10.48
C ASP A 222 -7.05 -5.24 11.56
N LEU A 223 -8.33 -5.59 11.60
CA LEU A 223 -9.30 -5.01 12.53
C LEU A 223 -10.34 -6.05 12.88
N GLN A 224 -10.41 -6.38 14.16
CA GLN A 224 -11.37 -7.34 14.67
C GLN A 224 -12.14 -6.81 15.86
N SER A 225 -13.37 -7.29 15.99
CA SER A 225 -14.20 -7.00 17.14
C SER A 225 -14.83 -8.26 17.72
N GLU A 226 -14.79 -8.35 19.04
CA GLU A 226 -15.50 -9.39 19.79
C GLU A 226 -16.19 -8.74 20.99
N ASN A 227 -17.29 -9.34 21.45
CA ASN A 227 -17.92 -8.94 22.69
C ASN A 227 -17.31 -9.74 23.84
N ASP A 228 -16.87 -9.05 24.89
CA ASP A 228 -16.37 -9.70 26.10
C ASP A 228 -17.45 -10.60 26.70
N ILE A 229 -17.09 -11.84 27.05
CA ILE A 229 -18.05 -12.86 27.49
C ILE A 229 -18.79 -12.43 28.75
N LYS A 230 -18.12 -11.71 29.66
CA LYS A 230 -18.70 -11.32 30.97
C LYS A 230 -19.52 -10.05 30.89
N THR A 231 -18.98 -9.01 30.27
CA THR A 231 -19.57 -7.66 30.25
C THR A 231 -20.41 -7.40 29.00
N GLN A 232 -20.30 -8.25 27.97
CA GLN A 232 -20.89 -8.05 26.65
C GLN A 232 -20.46 -6.74 25.96
N LYS A 233 -19.44 -6.08 26.50
CA LYS A 233 -18.86 -4.86 25.95
C LYS A 233 -17.91 -5.18 24.80
N LEU A 234 -17.84 -4.26 23.85
CA LEU A 234 -17.01 -4.38 22.67
C LEU A 234 -15.52 -4.37 23.03
N GLN A 235 -14.76 -5.32 22.52
CA GLN A 235 -13.30 -5.30 22.48
C GLN A 235 -12.84 -5.24 21.03
N ILE A 236 -11.82 -4.44 20.77
CA ILE A 236 -11.28 -4.25 19.43
C ILE A 236 -9.82 -4.67 19.44
N TYR A 237 -9.46 -5.54 18.51
CA TYR A 237 -8.08 -5.78 18.13
C TYR A 237 -7.79 -5.00 16.84
N VAL A 238 -6.66 -4.31 16.81
CA VAL A 238 -6.20 -3.57 15.62
C VAL A 238 -4.73 -3.87 15.40
N GLU A 239 -4.37 -4.25 14.19
CA GLU A 239 -3.00 -4.25 13.71
C GLU A 239 -2.82 -3.06 12.77
N VAL A 240 -1.83 -2.21 13.04
CA VAL A 240 -1.56 -0.99 12.25
C VAL A 240 -0.11 -0.94 11.77
N GLU A 241 0.14 -0.23 10.68
CA GLU A 241 1.50 0.03 10.19
C GLU A 241 2.27 0.93 11.15
N GLY A 242 3.56 0.62 11.34
CA GLY A 242 4.48 1.37 12.17
C GLY A 242 4.85 0.65 13.48
N HIS A 243 5.98 1.05 14.04
CA HIS A 243 6.47 0.57 15.33
C HIS A 243 5.95 1.47 16.46
N ILE A 244 5.78 0.95 17.68
CA ILE A 244 5.34 1.73 18.85
C ILE A 244 6.27 2.92 19.20
N ASN A 245 7.48 2.93 18.66
CA ASN A 245 8.48 3.98 18.85
C ASN A 245 8.36 5.09 17.80
N ASP A 246 7.54 4.89 16.75
CA ASP A 246 7.21 5.92 15.80
C ASP A 246 6.40 7.03 16.47
N HIS A 247 6.85 8.27 16.32
CA HIS A 247 6.21 9.45 16.88
C HIS A 247 4.72 9.61 16.50
N MET A 248 4.35 9.30 15.26
CA MET A 248 2.98 9.43 14.78
C MET A 248 2.08 8.37 15.39
N LEU A 249 2.55 7.12 15.45
CA LEU A 249 1.80 6.04 16.06
C LEU A 249 1.67 6.25 17.58
N LYS A 250 2.76 6.60 18.25
CA LYS A 250 2.73 6.90 19.69
C LYS A 250 1.76 8.04 20.01
N SER A 251 1.78 9.11 19.22
CA SER A 251 0.81 10.21 19.35
C SER A 251 -0.63 9.75 19.11
N ALA A 252 -0.86 8.90 18.09
CA ALA A 252 -2.19 8.36 17.80
C ALA A 252 -2.75 7.57 18.99
N LEU A 253 -1.95 6.66 19.56
CA LEU A 253 -2.38 5.83 20.69
C LEU A 253 -2.66 6.66 21.94
N GLN A 254 -1.84 7.68 22.22
CA GLN A 254 -2.09 8.61 23.33
C GLN A 254 -3.39 9.39 23.17
N VAL A 255 -3.74 9.83 21.95
CA VAL A 255 -5.00 10.52 21.70
C VAL A 255 -6.18 9.54 21.79
N ILE A 256 -6.04 8.34 21.25
CA ILE A 256 -7.07 7.31 21.33
C ILE A 256 -7.39 7.00 22.80
N GLU A 257 -6.38 6.79 23.64
CA GLU A 257 -6.57 6.46 25.05
C GLU A 257 -7.14 7.64 25.85
N ASN A 258 -6.51 8.81 25.77
CA ASN A 258 -6.82 9.94 26.66
C ASN A 258 -8.01 10.79 26.20
N VAL A 259 -8.28 10.85 24.89
CA VAL A 259 -9.30 11.75 24.32
C VAL A 259 -10.51 10.98 23.79
N VAL A 260 -10.26 9.87 23.08
CA VAL A 260 -11.34 9.10 22.45
C VAL A 260 -12.00 8.15 23.45
N ILE A 261 -11.21 7.28 24.11
CA ILE A 261 -11.71 6.27 25.05
C ILE A 261 -11.92 6.88 26.44
N GLN A 262 -11.03 7.77 26.88
CA GLN A 262 -11.09 8.45 28.19
C GLN A 262 -11.03 7.49 29.38
N GLU A 263 -10.24 6.43 29.25
CA GLU A 263 -9.95 5.47 30.31
C GLU A 263 -8.46 5.13 30.31
N GLU A 264 -7.83 5.22 31.48
CA GLU A 264 -6.43 4.84 31.67
C GLU A 264 -6.24 3.32 31.46
N ASP A 265 -5.11 2.97 30.84
CA ASP A 265 -4.73 1.59 30.47
C ASP A 265 -5.82 0.88 29.65
N SER A 266 -6.57 1.62 28.85
CA SER A 266 -7.63 1.05 28.00
C SER A 266 -7.07 0.38 26.75
N LEU A 267 -5.83 0.70 26.38
CA LEU A 267 -5.10 0.06 25.30
C LEU A 267 -4.00 -0.86 25.86
N LYS A 268 -3.90 -2.05 25.28
CA LYS A 268 -2.79 -2.98 25.53
C LYS A 268 -2.05 -3.23 24.22
N VAL A 269 -0.78 -2.83 24.17
CA VAL A 269 0.11 -3.18 23.07
C VAL A 269 0.50 -4.65 23.20
N LEU A 270 0.20 -5.43 22.17
CA LEU A 270 0.50 -6.86 22.09
C LEU A 270 1.88 -7.13 21.50
N GLY A 271 2.41 -6.18 20.72
CA GLY A 271 3.76 -6.22 20.19
C GLY A 271 3.92 -5.23 19.04
N SER A 272 5.16 -4.84 18.80
CA SER A 272 5.60 -4.22 17.54
C SER A 272 6.62 -5.15 16.93
N PHE A 273 6.47 -5.48 15.65
CA PHE A 273 7.20 -6.56 15.01
C PHE A 273 7.37 -6.31 13.51
N PRO A 274 8.36 -6.94 12.86
CA PRO A 274 8.50 -6.90 11.42
C PRO A 274 7.23 -7.38 10.72
N ARG A 275 6.73 -6.56 9.80
CA ARG A 275 5.56 -6.90 9.00
C ARG A 275 5.95 -7.88 7.91
N VAL A 276 5.08 -8.88 7.70
CA VAL A 276 5.16 -9.77 6.55
C VAL A 276 3.95 -9.53 5.66
N ASP A 277 4.18 -9.26 4.38
CA ASP A 277 3.10 -9.10 3.41
C ASP A 277 2.59 -10.49 2.99
N MET A 278 1.28 -10.71 3.11
CA MET A 278 0.61 -11.91 2.59
C MET A 278 0.58 -11.92 1.06
N ARG A 279 0.76 -10.74 0.43
CA ARG A 279 0.94 -10.58 -1.01
C ARG A 279 2.40 -10.84 -1.36
N VAL A 280 2.60 -11.55 -2.47
CA VAL A 280 3.94 -11.76 -3.01
C VAL A 280 4.35 -10.46 -3.72
N LYS A 281 5.23 -9.68 -3.09
CA LYS A 281 5.92 -8.58 -3.77
C LYS A 281 6.81 -9.16 -4.85
N LYS A 282 6.57 -8.75 -6.09
CA LYS A 282 7.39 -9.15 -7.24
C LYS A 282 8.63 -8.26 -7.32
N ILE A 283 8.49 -6.99 -6.90
CA ILE A 283 9.60 -6.05 -6.80
C ILE A 283 10.27 -6.22 -5.43
N LYS A 284 11.59 -6.38 -5.41
CA LYS A 284 12.38 -6.39 -4.17
C LYS A 284 13.13 -5.09 -3.99
N THR A 285 13.63 -4.52 -5.10
CA THR A 285 14.51 -3.36 -5.05
C THR A 285 14.18 -2.32 -6.14
N PHE A 286 14.07 -1.05 -5.73
CA PHE A 286 13.98 0.10 -6.61
C PHE A 286 15.29 0.87 -6.68
N GLY A 287 15.57 1.42 -7.85
CA GLY A 287 16.73 2.25 -8.12
C GLY A 287 16.34 3.58 -8.73
N PHE A 288 16.69 4.69 -8.09
CA PHE A 288 16.39 6.02 -8.60
C PHE A 288 17.61 6.60 -9.32
N ILE A 289 17.40 7.03 -10.58
CA ILE A 289 18.32 7.90 -11.30
C ILE A 289 17.80 9.33 -11.09
N GLY A 290 18.56 10.10 -10.32
CA GLY A 290 18.14 11.39 -9.77
C GLY A 290 18.16 11.36 -8.24
N SER A 291 18.85 12.32 -7.64
CA SER A 291 18.99 12.44 -6.18
C SER A 291 18.22 13.64 -5.61
N GLY A 292 17.22 14.12 -6.36
CA GLY A 292 16.38 15.25 -5.96
C GLY A 292 15.40 14.90 -4.86
N ASP A 293 14.73 15.91 -4.31
CA ASP A 293 13.82 15.73 -3.17
C ASP A 293 12.66 14.78 -3.50
N MET A 294 12.17 14.77 -4.74
CA MET A 294 11.12 13.85 -5.16
C MET A 294 11.58 12.38 -5.17
N SER A 295 12.83 12.12 -5.56
CA SER A 295 13.39 10.77 -5.54
C SER A 295 13.53 10.26 -4.11
N LYS A 296 13.99 11.12 -3.19
CA LYS A 296 14.05 10.81 -1.75
C LYS A 296 12.65 10.58 -1.18
N TRP A 297 11.69 11.43 -1.58
CA TRP A 297 10.31 11.33 -1.16
C TRP A 297 9.72 9.97 -1.53
N PHE A 298 9.80 9.54 -2.79
CA PHE A 298 9.33 8.21 -3.19
C PHE A 298 10.12 7.09 -2.52
N ALA A 299 11.46 7.22 -2.43
CA ALA A 299 12.31 6.20 -1.83
C ALA A 299 11.95 5.92 -0.37
N GLU A 300 11.69 6.96 0.44
CA GLU A 300 11.29 6.82 1.84
C GLU A 300 9.95 6.08 1.97
N ARG A 301 8.95 6.42 1.14
CA ARG A 301 7.64 5.74 1.19
C ARG A 301 7.73 4.29 0.71
N LEU A 302 8.55 4.00 -0.31
CA LEU A 302 8.80 2.63 -0.74
C LEU A 302 9.56 1.82 0.33
N GLN A 303 10.50 2.44 1.03
CA GLN A 303 11.18 1.80 2.18
C GLN A 303 10.19 1.47 3.31
N ASN A 304 9.25 2.38 3.60
CA ASN A 304 8.17 2.15 4.56
C ASN A 304 7.17 1.08 4.10
N GLU A 305 7.21 0.70 2.82
CA GLU A 305 6.51 -0.46 2.26
C GLU A 305 7.41 -1.70 2.20
N GLY A 306 8.59 -1.69 2.82
CA GLY A 306 9.50 -2.83 2.89
C GLY A 306 10.29 -3.09 1.62
N TYR A 307 10.29 -2.17 0.65
CA TYR A 307 11.14 -2.25 -0.53
C TYR A 307 12.56 -1.75 -0.22
N LYS A 308 13.58 -2.37 -0.80
CA LYS A 308 14.93 -1.80 -0.79
C LYS A 308 15.01 -0.69 -1.83
N THR A 309 15.65 0.43 -1.50
CA THR A 309 15.81 1.52 -2.46
C THR A 309 17.27 1.97 -2.53
N LEU A 310 17.72 2.28 -3.76
CA LEU A 310 19.02 2.87 -4.04
C LEU A 310 18.79 4.19 -4.77
N ILE A 311 19.49 5.25 -4.38
CA ILE A 311 19.42 6.55 -5.05
C ILE A 311 20.78 6.87 -5.65
N THR A 312 20.78 7.28 -6.92
CA THR A 312 21.98 7.69 -7.64
C THR A 312 21.83 9.09 -8.21
N GLY A 313 22.93 9.83 -8.26
CA GLY A 313 23.01 11.18 -8.80
C GLY A 313 24.47 11.54 -9.10
N ARG A 314 24.72 12.78 -9.50
CA ARG A 314 26.07 13.24 -9.87
C ARG A 314 27.11 13.12 -8.73
N ASN A 315 26.63 13.17 -7.49
CA ASN A 315 27.48 13.21 -6.29
C ASN A 315 27.30 11.99 -5.39
N THR A 316 26.62 10.94 -5.85
CA THR A 316 26.43 9.71 -5.04
C THR A 316 27.59 8.75 -5.26
N PRO A 317 27.98 7.95 -4.23
CA PRO A 317 29.06 6.98 -4.37
C PRO A 317 28.80 5.90 -5.42
N VAL A 318 27.54 5.48 -5.58
CA VAL A 318 27.13 4.49 -6.57
C VAL A 318 26.68 5.21 -7.84
N ALA A 319 27.30 4.85 -8.96
CA ALA A 319 26.91 5.34 -10.27
C ALA A 319 25.64 4.64 -10.80
N PRO A 320 24.83 5.28 -11.66
CA PRO A 320 23.65 4.65 -12.26
C PRO A 320 23.95 3.29 -12.91
N GLU A 321 25.08 3.15 -13.60
CA GLU A 321 25.50 1.93 -14.29
C GLU A 321 25.70 0.74 -13.34
N GLU A 322 26.14 0.99 -12.11
CA GLU A 322 26.30 -0.04 -11.08
C GLU A 322 24.99 -0.36 -10.37
N MET A 323 24.16 0.66 -10.14
CA MET A 323 22.87 0.51 -9.48
C MET A 323 21.90 -0.30 -10.34
N ILE A 324 21.83 -0.04 -11.65
CA ILE A 324 20.91 -0.71 -12.58
C ILE A 324 21.04 -2.24 -12.51
N LYS A 325 22.25 -2.76 -12.28
CA LYS A 325 22.53 -4.20 -12.16
C LYS A 325 22.00 -4.84 -10.87
N LYS A 326 21.57 -4.04 -9.89
CA LYS A 326 21.23 -4.48 -8.51
C LYS A 326 19.74 -4.32 -8.19
N VAL A 327 18.93 -3.79 -9.11
CA VAL A 327 17.54 -3.43 -8.85
C VAL A 327 16.58 -4.12 -9.81
N ASP A 328 15.33 -4.31 -9.41
CA ASP A 328 14.30 -4.86 -10.31
C ASP A 328 13.63 -3.74 -11.12
N VAL A 329 13.52 -2.55 -10.50
CA VAL A 329 12.87 -1.38 -11.10
C VAL A 329 13.79 -0.17 -11.05
N VAL A 330 14.00 0.47 -12.21
CA VAL A 330 14.72 1.74 -12.36
C VAL A 330 13.69 2.86 -12.53
N ALA A 331 13.68 3.81 -11.60
CA ALA A 331 12.88 5.03 -11.67
C ALA A 331 13.76 6.21 -12.12
N VAL A 332 13.44 6.82 -13.26
CA VAL A 332 14.11 8.04 -13.73
C VAL A 332 13.34 9.25 -13.21
N CYS A 333 13.96 10.01 -12.32
CA CYS A 333 13.38 11.18 -11.66
C CYS A 333 14.40 12.33 -11.67
N VAL A 334 14.60 12.90 -12.86
CA VAL A 334 15.58 13.97 -13.16
C VAL A 334 14.85 15.21 -13.71
N PRO A 335 15.53 16.37 -13.86
CA PRO A 335 14.91 17.54 -14.47
C PRO A 335 14.37 17.22 -15.88
N ILE A 336 13.22 17.79 -16.23
CA ILE A 336 12.44 17.49 -17.45
C ILE A 336 13.34 17.61 -18.69
N SER A 337 14.18 18.65 -18.71
CA SER A 337 15.08 18.98 -19.81
C SER A 337 16.10 17.88 -20.17
N VAL A 338 16.42 16.98 -19.24
CA VAL A 338 17.43 15.92 -19.43
C VAL A 338 16.86 14.51 -19.33
N THR A 339 15.54 14.36 -19.13
CA THR A 339 14.91 13.04 -18.92
C THR A 339 15.09 12.12 -20.12
N SER A 340 14.77 12.56 -21.34
CA SER A 340 14.94 11.74 -22.54
C SER A 340 16.40 11.37 -22.80
N GLU A 341 17.34 12.30 -22.57
CA GLU A 341 18.78 12.02 -22.72
C GLU A 341 19.26 10.99 -21.69
N THR A 342 18.82 11.14 -20.43
CA THR A 342 19.10 10.21 -19.35
C THR A 342 18.58 8.81 -19.68
N ILE A 343 17.35 8.71 -20.20
CA ILE A 343 16.77 7.44 -20.65
C ILE A 343 17.57 6.85 -21.81
N ARG A 344 17.96 7.62 -22.82
CA ARG A 344 18.78 7.09 -23.93
C ARG A 344 20.16 6.63 -23.48
N LYS A 345 20.75 7.32 -22.48
CA LYS A 345 22.06 6.96 -21.93
C LYS A 345 22.01 5.64 -21.15
N TYR A 346 21.01 5.45 -20.28
CA TYR A 346 20.98 4.33 -19.34
C TYR A 346 20.01 3.21 -19.73
N GLY A 347 19.02 3.49 -20.57
CA GLY A 347 18.05 2.53 -21.12
C GLY A 347 18.69 1.25 -21.68
N PRO A 348 19.78 1.33 -22.46
CA PRO A 348 20.45 0.15 -23.01
C PRO A 348 21.10 -0.77 -21.95
N LEU A 349 21.24 -0.30 -20.70
CA LEU A 349 21.81 -1.08 -19.61
C LEU A 349 20.77 -1.91 -18.84
N LEU A 350 19.48 -1.64 -19.05
CA LEU A 350 18.41 -2.42 -18.45
C LEU A 350 18.27 -3.77 -19.16
N GLN A 351 18.00 -4.80 -18.39
CA GLN A 351 17.89 -6.19 -18.83
C GLN A 351 16.43 -6.66 -18.81
N ASP A 352 16.13 -7.67 -19.62
CA ASP A 352 14.82 -8.31 -19.63
C ASP A 352 14.42 -8.79 -18.22
N GLY A 353 13.16 -8.56 -17.85
CA GLY A 353 12.68 -8.82 -16.50
C GLY A 353 12.94 -7.68 -15.51
N GLN A 354 13.45 -6.52 -15.94
CA GLN A 354 13.44 -5.27 -15.19
C GLN A 354 12.32 -4.33 -15.65
N ALA A 355 12.04 -3.27 -14.90
CA ALA A 355 11.14 -2.19 -15.32
C ALA A 355 11.80 -0.81 -15.31
N LEU A 356 11.38 0.05 -16.24
CA LEU A 356 11.68 1.47 -16.29
C LEU A 356 10.42 2.27 -15.98
N ILE A 357 10.41 2.96 -14.83
CA ILE A 357 9.38 3.91 -14.43
C ILE A 357 9.87 5.32 -14.69
N ILE A 358 9.16 6.07 -15.53
CA ILE A 358 9.51 7.45 -15.87
C ILE A 358 8.71 8.37 -14.96
N LEU A 359 9.37 9.00 -13.99
CA LEU A 359 8.78 10.01 -13.11
C LEU A 359 9.12 11.41 -13.63
N ALA A 360 8.29 11.92 -14.54
CA ALA A 360 8.56 13.19 -15.23
C ALA A 360 7.29 13.96 -15.60
N GLY A 361 7.47 15.21 -16.04
CA GLY A 361 6.38 16.10 -16.47
C GLY A 361 6.06 16.09 -17.96
N GLU A 362 6.82 15.35 -18.78
CA GLU A 362 6.63 15.20 -20.23
C GLU A 362 6.62 13.71 -20.60
N SER A 363 5.59 13.27 -21.31
CA SER A 363 5.36 11.83 -21.56
C SER A 363 5.75 11.38 -22.97
N GLU A 364 5.46 12.15 -24.02
CA GLU A 364 5.59 11.66 -25.41
C GLU A 364 7.05 11.30 -25.74
N ASN A 365 7.96 12.26 -25.56
CA ASN A 365 9.37 12.10 -25.89
C ASN A 365 10.11 11.15 -24.95
N THR A 366 9.66 11.05 -23.70
CA THR A 366 10.31 10.21 -22.68
C THR A 366 9.92 8.74 -22.86
N ILE A 367 8.63 8.45 -23.11
CA ILE A 367 8.15 7.10 -23.44
C ILE A 367 8.77 6.63 -24.75
N LYS A 368 8.80 7.48 -25.78
CA LYS A 368 9.44 7.14 -27.05
C LYS A 368 10.92 6.79 -26.85
N ALA A 369 11.66 7.62 -26.12
CA ALA A 369 13.06 7.33 -25.79
C ALA A 369 13.22 6.00 -25.04
N ALA A 370 12.33 5.69 -24.10
CA ALA A 370 12.38 4.44 -23.34
C ALA A 370 12.14 3.21 -24.22
N LEU A 371 11.11 3.25 -25.06
CA LEU A 371 10.78 2.14 -25.96
C LEU A 371 11.86 1.90 -27.03
N GLU A 372 12.52 2.96 -27.49
CA GLU A 372 13.62 2.88 -28.48
C GLU A 372 14.95 2.39 -27.88
N SER A 373 15.20 2.65 -26.59
CA SER A 373 16.52 2.43 -25.96
C SER A 373 16.60 1.20 -25.06
N THR A 374 15.48 0.60 -24.67
CA THR A 374 15.43 -0.58 -23.79
C THR A 374 15.04 -1.85 -24.55
N SER A 375 15.56 -3.01 -24.14
CA SER A 375 15.22 -4.31 -24.75
C SER A 375 13.73 -4.66 -24.59
N PRO A 376 13.10 -5.42 -25.50
CA PRO A 376 11.66 -5.70 -25.46
C PRO A 376 11.13 -6.32 -24.16
N GLY A 377 11.97 -7.04 -23.40
CA GLY A 377 11.58 -7.65 -22.12
C GLY A 377 11.67 -6.71 -20.92
N VAL A 378 12.06 -5.45 -21.09
CA VAL A 378 11.98 -4.42 -20.04
C VAL A 378 10.55 -3.86 -19.99
N GLU A 379 9.95 -3.79 -18.82
CA GLU A 379 8.65 -3.13 -18.67
C GLU A 379 8.82 -1.59 -18.72
N VAL A 380 7.86 -0.87 -19.29
CA VAL A 380 7.93 0.60 -19.38
C VAL A 380 6.60 1.22 -18.97
N MET A 381 6.64 2.19 -18.05
CA MET A 381 5.48 3.00 -17.66
C MET A 381 5.90 4.43 -17.33
N PHE A 382 5.03 5.38 -17.66
CA PHE A 382 5.19 6.77 -17.31
C PHE A 382 4.21 7.16 -16.21
N VAL A 383 4.70 7.94 -15.25
CA VAL A 383 3.93 8.48 -14.13
C VAL A 383 4.30 9.94 -13.92
N HIS A 384 3.31 10.82 -13.95
CA HIS A 384 3.45 12.21 -13.54
C HIS A 384 2.69 12.41 -12.23
N ASN A 385 3.44 12.53 -11.13
CA ASN A 385 2.88 12.90 -9.83
C ASN A 385 2.60 14.41 -9.80
N LEU A 386 1.34 14.82 -9.68
CA LEU A 386 0.95 16.24 -9.68
C LEU A 386 1.04 16.85 -8.27
N TRP A 387 2.15 16.59 -7.59
CA TRP A 387 2.48 17.13 -6.27
C TRP A 387 3.99 17.31 -6.07
N GLY A 388 4.35 18.30 -5.25
CA GLY A 388 5.74 18.58 -4.89
C GLY A 388 6.25 17.75 -3.70
N PRO A 389 7.56 17.77 -3.42
CA PRO A 389 8.21 16.95 -2.39
C PRO A 389 7.81 17.33 -0.95
N GLN A 390 7.17 18.49 -0.75
CA GLN A 390 6.60 18.90 0.54
C GLN A 390 5.27 18.21 0.85
N ALA A 391 4.75 17.41 -0.07
CA ALA A 391 3.56 16.58 0.12
C ALA A 391 3.72 15.62 1.31
N LEU A 392 2.87 15.69 2.33
CA LEU A 392 2.91 14.67 3.40
C LEU A 392 2.42 13.30 2.91
N THR A 393 1.29 13.27 2.18
CA THR A 393 0.61 12.07 1.68
C THR A 393 0.29 12.17 0.18
N MET A 394 -0.03 11.06 -0.51
CA MET A 394 -0.61 11.02 -1.86
C MET A 394 -2.14 11.14 -1.86
N LYS A 395 -2.78 11.04 -0.68
CA LYS A 395 -4.23 11.05 -0.56
C LYS A 395 -4.85 12.25 -1.28
N GLU A 396 -5.80 11.98 -2.17
CA GLU A 396 -6.54 12.97 -2.97
C GLU A 396 -5.64 13.82 -3.90
N LYS A 397 -4.45 13.34 -4.22
CA LYS A 397 -3.53 13.98 -5.17
C LYS A 397 -3.55 13.25 -6.50
N ASN A 398 -3.59 14.01 -7.57
CA ASN A 398 -3.66 13.46 -8.91
C ASN A 398 -2.32 12.85 -9.34
N ALA A 399 -2.36 11.64 -9.89
CA ALA A 399 -1.26 11.03 -10.63
C ALA A 399 -1.74 10.72 -12.05
N ALA A 400 -1.06 11.23 -13.06
CA ALA A 400 -1.33 10.83 -14.44
C ALA A 400 -0.43 9.64 -14.81
N VAL A 401 -1.03 8.56 -15.27
CA VAL A 401 -0.34 7.32 -15.62
C VAL A 401 -0.56 7.02 -17.10
N VAL A 402 0.54 6.76 -17.82
CA VAL A 402 0.50 6.29 -19.20
C VAL A 402 1.13 4.90 -19.23
N ARG A 403 0.26 3.89 -19.33
CA ARG A 403 0.68 2.50 -19.54
C ARG A 403 1.04 2.31 -21.01
N THR A 404 2.15 1.62 -21.25
CA THR A 404 2.59 1.21 -22.59
C THR A 404 2.17 -0.23 -22.86
N HIS A 405 2.31 -0.69 -24.10
CA HIS A 405 2.13 -2.10 -24.45
C HIS A 405 3.14 -3.03 -23.75
N ARG A 406 4.20 -2.48 -23.15
CA ARG A 406 5.21 -3.18 -22.35
C ARG A 406 5.00 -3.00 -20.84
N SER A 407 3.92 -2.38 -20.37
CA SER A 407 3.65 -2.28 -18.92
C SER A 407 3.14 -3.61 -18.36
N GLY A 408 3.97 -4.32 -17.61
CA GLY A 408 3.66 -5.63 -17.05
C GLY A 408 3.39 -5.60 -15.54
N CYS A 409 3.92 -6.60 -14.85
CA CYS A 409 3.63 -6.86 -13.45
C CYS A 409 4.35 -5.91 -12.49
N PHE A 410 5.56 -5.45 -12.81
CA PHE A 410 6.27 -4.47 -11.98
C PHE A 410 5.61 -3.10 -12.10
N CYS A 411 5.18 -2.71 -13.31
CA CYS A 411 4.39 -1.50 -13.51
C CYS A 411 3.08 -1.53 -12.71
N SER A 412 2.36 -2.66 -12.74
CA SER A 412 1.13 -2.82 -11.94
C SER A 412 1.36 -2.77 -10.44
N GLU A 413 2.47 -3.33 -9.94
CA GLU A 413 2.80 -3.26 -8.52
C GLU A 413 3.14 -1.83 -8.07
N PHE A 414 3.89 -1.06 -8.88
CA PHE A 414 4.15 0.35 -8.59
C PHE A 414 2.87 1.21 -8.65
N GLU A 415 1.97 0.95 -9.60
CA GLU A 415 0.67 1.63 -9.65
C GLU A 415 -0.21 1.29 -8.44
N ALA A 416 -0.22 0.03 -8.00
CA ALA A 416 -0.91 -0.39 -6.79
C ALA A 416 -0.36 0.29 -5.54
N PHE A 417 0.95 0.57 -5.49
CA PHE A 417 1.57 1.40 -4.46
C PHE A 417 0.99 2.83 -4.46
N LEU A 418 0.89 3.49 -5.62
CA LEU A 418 0.27 4.83 -5.71
C LEU A 418 -1.18 4.82 -5.21
N TYR A 419 -1.95 3.83 -5.65
CA TYR A 419 -3.35 3.67 -5.25
C TYR A 419 -3.50 3.43 -3.75
N LYS A 420 -2.66 2.55 -3.17
CA LYS A 420 -2.64 2.26 -1.73
C LYS A 420 -2.46 3.53 -0.89
N HIS A 421 -1.59 4.45 -1.32
CA HIS A 421 -1.35 5.70 -0.62
C HIS A 421 -2.38 6.81 -0.94
N GLY A 422 -3.42 6.49 -1.70
CA GLY A 422 -4.58 7.35 -1.95
C GLY A 422 -4.43 8.32 -3.12
N ALA A 423 -3.49 8.08 -4.04
CA ALA A 423 -3.39 8.87 -5.26
C ALA A 423 -4.65 8.69 -6.13
N ASP A 424 -5.14 9.77 -6.73
CA ASP A 424 -6.19 9.73 -7.75
C ASP A 424 -5.56 9.48 -9.13
N ILE A 425 -5.62 8.22 -9.57
CA ILE A 425 -4.90 7.74 -10.76
C ILE A 425 -5.75 7.96 -12.01
N ASN A 426 -5.26 8.84 -12.88
CA ASN A 426 -5.86 9.14 -14.17
C ASN A 426 -5.05 8.47 -15.28
N HIS A 427 -5.70 7.60 -16.05
CA HIS A 427 -5.09 6.92 -17.19
C HIS A 427 -5.28 7.73 -18.47
N ASP A 428 -4.19 8.09 -19.13
CA ASP A 428 -4.20 8.90 -20.35
C ASP A 428 -3.30 8.31 -21.45
N SER A 429 -3.48 8.80 -22.68
CA SER A 429 -2.45 8.65 -23.72
C SER A 429 -1.35 9.69 -23.50
N ALA A 430 -0.13 9.42 -23.99
CA ALA A 430 0.99 10.36 -23.87
C ALA A 430 0.64 11.75 -24.46
N THR A 431 0.07 11.76 -25.65
CA THR A 431 -0.37 12.99 -26.34
C THR A 431 -1.43 13.77 -25.56
N ARG A 432 -2.38 13.06 -24.94
CA ARG A 432 -3.45 13.68 -24.14
C ARG A 432 -2.89 14.25 -22.85
N HIS A 433 -2.01 13.51 -22.17
CA HIS A 433 -1.31 14.00 -20.98
C HIS A 433 -0.56 15.31 -21.28
N ASP A 434 0.29 15.33 -22.31
CA ASP A 434 1.12 16.49 -22.63
C ASP A 434 0.27 17.71 -23.06
N LEU A 435 -0.84 17.47 -23.76
CA LEU A 435 -1.84 18.51 -24.07
C LEU A 435 -2.45 19.10 -22.79
N LEU A 436 -2.88 18.25 -21.86
CA LEU A 436 -3.50 18.67 -20.59
C LEU A 436 -2.50 19.38 -19.67
N MET A 437 -1.22 19.00 -19.68
CA MET A 437 -0.17 19.76 -18.96
C MET A 437 0.03 21.16 -19.55
N GLY A 438 -0.26 21.34 -20.84
CA GLY A 438 -0.40 22.65 -21.47
C GLY A 438 -1.40 23.56 -20.76
N VAL A 439 -2.55 23.00 -20.36
CA VAL A 439 -3.63 23.70 -19.66
C VAL A 439 -3.35 23.83 -18.16
N GLY A 440 -2.96 22.74 -17.50
CA GLY A 440 -2.87 22.66 -16.03
C GLY A 440 -1.58 23.22 -15.44
N GLN A 441 -0.49 23.27 -16.20
CA GLN A 441 0.82 23.69 -15.69
C GLN A 441 1.44 24.79 -16.53
N LYS A 442 1.59 24.56 -17.84
CA LYS A 442 2.38 25.43 -18.72
C LYS A 442 1.77 26.81 -18.88
N LEU A 443 0.48 26.89 -19.23
CA LEU A 443 -0.21 28.16 -19.41
C LEU A 443 -0.32 28.97 -18.11
N PRO A 444 -0.80 28.42 -16.97
CA PRO A 444 -0.84 29.14 -15.70
C PRO A 444 0.52 29.67 -15.25
N THR A 445 1.58 28.89 -15.46
CA THR A 445 2.96 29.31 -15.17
C THR A 445 3.38 30.49 -16.04
N THR A 446 3.13 30.39 -17.35
CA THR A 446 3.50 31.45 -18.29
C THR A 446 2.77 32.75 -17.97
N ILE A 447 1.45 32.69 -17.69
CA ILE A 447 0.65 33.85 -17.29
C ILE A 447 1.20 34.47 -16.00
N SER A 448 1.50 33.66 -15.00
CA SER A 448 2.00 34.13 -13.70
C SER A 448 3.34 34.84 -13.81
N VAL A 449 4.28 34.27 -14.57
CA VAL A 449 5.61 34.89 -14.78
C VAL A 449 5.49 36.15 -15.62
N ALA A 450 4.63 36.15 -16.65
CA ALA A 450 4.36 37.34 -17.45
C ALA A 450 3.74 38.46 -16.60
N LEU A 451 2.76 38.14 -15.74
CA LEU A 451 2.15 39.08 -14.81
C LEU A 451 3.18 39.73 -13.87
N ALA A 452 4.01 38.92 -13.21
CA ALA A 452 5.07 39.43 -12.34
C ALA A 452 6.08 40.32 -13.10
N THR A 453 6.39 39.94 -14.34
CA THR A 453 7.27 40.72 -15.22
C THR A 453 6.67 42.08 -15.54
N THR A 454 5.37 42.14 -15.88
CA THR A 454 4.64 43.37 -16.16
C THR A 454 4.56 44.28 -14.92
N LEU A 455 4.25 43.74 -13.74
CA LEU A 455 4.22 44.53 -12.50
C LEU A 455 5.59 45.19 -12.23
N ARG A 456 6.67 44.42 -12.41
CA ARG A 456 8.04 44.92 -12.27
C ARG A 456 8.37 46.01 -13.29
N GLU A 457 8.01 45.82 -14.56
CA GLU A 457 8.27 46.78 -15.64
C GLU A 457 7.56 48.12 -15.42
N HIS A 458 6.35 48.08 -14.86
CA HIS A 458 5.55 49.26 -14.53
C HIS A 458 5.82 49.82 -13.12
N GLN A 459 6.73 49.20 -12.35
CA GLN A 459 7.07 49.62 -10.98
C GLN A 459 5.84 49.68 -10.06
N ILE A 460 4.90 48.74 -10.22
CA ILE A 460 3.73 48.63 -9.37
C ILE A 460 4.15 47.95 -8.06
N ASP A 461 3.92 48.62 -6.94
CA ASP A 461 4.18 48.03 -5.62
C ASP A 461 3.18 46.91 -5.32
N CYS A 462 3.67 45.80 -4.76
CA CYS A 462 2.81 44.68 -4.35
C CYS A 462 1.81 45.10 -3.28
N ASP A 463 2.15 46.07 -2.43
CA ASP A 463 1.26 46.58 -1.38
C ASP A 463 0.08 47.37 -1.97
N ASP A 464 0.29 48.07 -3.10
CA ASP A 464 -0.74 48.84 -3.81
C ASP A 464 -1.77 47.94 -4.53
N ILE A 465 -1.39 46.69 -4.83
CA ILE A 465 -2.27 45.72 -5.50
C ILE A 465 -3.45 45.38 -4.58
N ASN A 466 -3.22 45.26 -3.29
CA ASN A 466 -4.24 44.87 -2.33
C ASN A 466 -5.32 45.95 -2.16
N SER A 467 -4.95 47.23 -2.19
CA SER A 467 -5.90 48.33 -1.98
C SER A 467 -6.85 48.55 -3.16
N HIS A 468 -6.54 48.04 -4.36
CA HIS A 468 -7.32 48.23 -5.58
C HIS A 468 -7.83 46.93 -6.22
N SER A 469 -7.70 45.80 -5.53
CA SER A 469 -8.16 44.49 -6.00
C SER A 469 -9.46 44.04 -5.34
N THR A 470 -10.40 43.56 -6.15
CA THR A 470 -11.48 42.69 -5.66
C THR A 470 -10.94 41.30 -5.30
N LEU A 471 -11.69 40.53 -4.50
CA LEU A 471 -11.35 39.13 -4.19
C LEU A 471 -11.12 38.29 -5.46
N THR A 472 -11.92 38.55 -6.51
CA THR A 472 -11.79 37.85 -7.79
C THR A 472 -10.50 38.21 -8.53
N SER A 473 -10.09 39.47 -8.54
CA SER A 473 -8.82 39.88 -9.17
C SER A 473 -7.59 39.35 -8.43
N LEU A 474 -7.69 39.08 -7.12
CA LEU A 474 -6.59 38.51 -6.34
C LEU A 474 -6.25 37.07 -6.74
N TYR A 475 -7.13 36.32 -7.40
CA TYR A 475 -6.83 34.94 -7.80
C TYR A 475 -5.59 34.84 -8.71
N GLY A 476 -5.41 35.79 -9.64
CA GLY A 476 -4.21 35.85 -10.49
C GLY A 476 -2.95 36.14 -9.69
N ILE A 477 -3.05 37.03 -8.69
CA ILE A 477 -1.93 37.40 -7.80
C ILE A 477 -1.54 36.24 -6.89
N LEU A 478 -2.52 35.51 -6.34
CA LEU A 478 -2.28 34.33 -5.51
C LEU A 478 -1.59 33.22 -6.32
N ALA A 479 -2.04 32.99 -7.56
CA ALA A 479 -1.38 32.03 -8.46
C ALA A 479 0.07 32.46 -8.76
N MET A 480 0.30 33.74 -9.04
CA MET A 480 1.62 34.31 -9.26
C MET A 480 2.54 34.11 -8.05
N ALA A 481 2.08 34.50 -6.85
CA ALA A 481 2.83 34.36 -5.61
C ALA A 481 3.23 32.90 -5.35
N ARG A 482 2.31 31.94 -5.57
CA ARG A 482 2.61 30.51 -5.41
C ARG A 482 3.73 30.02 -6.32
N ILE A 483 3.82 30.52 -7.55
CA ILE A 483 4.86 30.12 -8.50
C ILE A 483 6.20 30.75 -8.15
N HIS A 484 6.20 32.04 -7.79
CA HIS A 484 7.43 32.75 -7.44
C HIS A 484 8.00 32.36 -6.07
N ASN A 485 7.21 31.74 -5.19
CA ASN A 485 7.66 31.20 -3.89
C ASN A 485 8.21 29.76 -3.98
N GLN A 486 8.48 29.26 -5.18
CA GLN A 486 8.95 27.90 -5.42
C GLN A 486 10.25 27.90 -6.23
N ASN A 487 10.80 26.71 -6.52
CA ASN A 487 12.03 26.60 -7.31
C ASN A 487 11.82 27.09 -8.76
N SER A 488 12.44 28.22 -9.11
CA SER A 488 12.34 28.84 -10.43
C SER A 488 12.78 27.94 -11.58
N ARG A 489 13.74 27.04 -11.35
CA ARG A 489 14.21 26.09 -12.37
C ARG A 489 13.10 25.14 -12.80
N THR A 490 12.31 24.62 -11.86
CA THR A 490 11.20 23.69 -12.16
C THR A 490 10.18 24.34 -13.10
N TYR A 491 9.77 25.57 -12.80
CA TYR A 491 8.79 26.30 -13.62
C TYR A 491 9.36 26.74 -14.97
N ALA A 492 10.65 27.10 -15.03
CA ALA A 492 11.33 27.34 -16.29
C ALA A 492 11.34 26.10 -17.19
N GLU A 493 11.56 24.92 -16.61
CA GLU A 493 11.49 23.67 -17.37
C GLU A 493 10.09 23.34 -17.87
N ILE A 494 9.06 23.51 -17.03
CA ILE A 494 7.64 23.36 -17.43
C ILE A 494 7.31 24.27 -18.64
N MET A 495 7.73 25.54 -18.58
CA MET A 495 7.55 26.48 -19.70
C MET A 495 8.34 26.06 -20.94
N ALA A 496 9.53 25.49 -20.77
CA ALA A 496 10.39 25.03 -21.85
C ALA A 496 9.96 23.70 -22.48
N THR A 497 9.12 22.90 -21.81
CA THR A 497 8.69 21.56 -22.26
C THR A 497 8.17 21.57 -23.70
N THR A 498 8.58 20.59 -24.49
CA THR A 498 8.11 20.41 -25.87
C THR A 498 6.74 19.69 -25.92
N GLY A 499 6.27 19.28 -27.09
CA GLY A 499 5.00 18.55 -27.23
C GLY A 499 3.75 19.42 -27.42
N GLU A 500 2.59 18.76 -27.36
CA GLU A 500 1.28 19.33 -27.72
C GLU A 500 0.84 20.49 -26.81
N GLY A 501 1.28 20.49 -25.55
CA GLY A 501 0.98 21.56 -24.59
C GLY A 501 1.47 22.96 -25.03
N ARG A 502 2.46 23.04 -25.92
CA ARG A 502 2.91 24.33 -26.53
C ARG A 502 1.80 25.02 -27.32
N LYS A 503 0.91 24.24 -27.96
CA LYS A 503 -0.18 24.79 -28.76
C LYS A 503 -1.15 25.60 -27.89
N ILE A 504 -1.40 25.16 -26.66
CA ILE A 504 -2.28 25.85 -25.70
C ILE A 504 -1.77 27.27 -25.42
N VAL A 505 -0.50 27.42 -25.07
CA VAL A 505 0.08 28.75 -24.75
C VAL A 505 0.07 29.69 -25.96
N ARG A 506 0.40 29.17 -27.15
CA ARG A 506 0.39 29.96 -28.39
C ARG A 506 -1.01 30.42 -28.78
N THR A 507 -1.98 29.51 -28.72
CA THR A 507 -3.39 29.83 -29.00
C THR A 507 -3.93 30.82 -27.98
N PHE A 508 -3.58 30.68 -26.70
CA PHE A 508 -3.93 31.65 -25.67
C PHE A 508 -3.36 33.04 -25.99
N ALA A 509 -2.08 33.15 -26.33
CA ALA A 509 -1.45 34.43 -26.67
C ALA A 509 -2.12 35.10 -27.89
N LYS A 510 -2.46 34.31 -28.92
CA LYS A 510 -3.24 34.78 -30.08
C LYS A 510 -4.61 35.32 -29.64
N ASN A 511 -5.34 34.57 -28.82
CA ASN A 511 -6.66 34.97 -28.34
C ASN A 511 -6.59 36.21 -27.44
N LEU A 512 -5.58 36.30 -26.57
CA LEU A 512 -5.36 37.48 -25.73
C LEU A 512 -5.12 38.73 -26.59
N SER A 513 -4.29 38.62 -27.64
CA SER A 513 -4.02 39.74 -28.56
C SER A 513 -5.29 40.18 -29.29
N LEU A 514 -6.12 39.24 -29.73
CA LEU A 514 -7.41 39.53 -30.35
C LEU A 514 -8.34 40.27 -29.37
N LEU A 515 -8.43 39.82 -28.11
CA LEU A 515 -9.28 40.45 -27.10
C LEU A 515 -8.81 41.88 -26.78
N ILE A 516 -7.49 42.11 -26.72
CA ILE A 516 -6.90 43.44 -26.53
C ILE A 516 -7.30 44.36 -27.70
N GLU A 517 -7.13 43.92 -28.95
CA GLU A 517 -7.47 44.71 -30.14
C GLU A 517 -8.97 45.09 -30.17
N LEU A 518 -9.86 44.15 -29.84
CA LEU A 518 -11.30 44.40 -29.77
C LEU A 518 -11.66 45.37 -28.65
N ALA A 519 -11.02 45.24 -27.48
CA ALA A 519 -11.25 46.11 -26.32
C ALA A 519 -10.79 47.55 -26.59
N GLU A 520 -9.59 47.74 -27.17
CA GLU A 520 -9.06 49.06 -27.54
C GLU A 520 -9.93 49.77 -28.59
N ARG A 521 -10.60 49.01 -29.45
CA ARG A 521 -11.57 49.51 -30.44
C ARG A 521 -13.00 49.64 -29.91
N GLY A 522 -13.24 49.33 -28.64
CA GLY A 522 -14.57 49.43 -28.01
C GLY A 522 -15.61 48.48 -28.61
N ARG A 523 -15.21 47.33 -29.16
CA ARG A 523 -16.10 46.36 -29.85
C ARG A 523 -16.87 45.48 -28.86
N ILE A 524 -17.71 46.09 -28.03
CA ILE A 524 -18.40 45.43 -26.91
C ILE A 524 -19.28 44.25 -27.37
N SER A 525 -20.07 44.41 -28.43
CA SER A 525 -20.97 43.34 -28.90
C SER A 525 -20.23 42.08 -29.35
N GLU A 526 -19.05 42.24 -29.97
CA GLU A 526 -18.19 41.10 -30.33
C GLU A 526 -17.56 40.44 -29.12
N LEU A 527 -17.08 41.22 -28.16
CA LEU A 527 -16.56 40.69 -26.90
C LEU A 527 -17.63 39.87 -26.17
N ALA A 528 -18.86 40.39 -26.07
CA ALA A 528 -19.99 39.68 -25.48
C ALA A 528 -20.32 38.39 -26.23
N ALA A 529 -20.36 38.45 -27.57
CA ALA A 529 -20.61 37.26 -28.40
C ALA A 529 -19.56 36.15 -28.18
N ILE A 530 -18.28 36.52 -28.06
CA ILE A 530 -17.21 35.57 -27.74
C ILE A 530 -17.43 34.93 -26.36
N MET A 531 -17.83 35.71 -25.35
CA MET A 531 -18.11 35.20 -24.01
C MET A 531 -19.30 34.23 -24.00
N ASP A 532 -20.37 34.55 -24.72
CA ASP A 532 -21.56 33.70 -24.86
C ASP A 532 -21.23 32.40 -25.61
N GLU A 533 -20.44 32.48 -26.67
CA GLU A 533 -19.98 31.31 -27.42
C GLU A 533 -19.09 30.40 -26.57
N ASN A 534 -18.14 30.97 -25.84
CA ASN A 534 -17.30 30.22 -24.90
C ASN A 534 -18.15 29.51 -23.83
N THR A 535 -19.18 30.19 -23.31
CA THR A 535 -20.10 29.61 -22.31
C THR A 535 -20.82 28.38 -22.85
N LYS A 536 -21.23 28.37 -24.12
CA LYS A 536 -21.89 27.21 -24.76
C LYS A 536 -20.98 25.98 -24.83
N SER A 537 -19.66 26.17 -24.88
CA SER A 537 -18.69 25.07 -24.89
C SER A 537 -18.44 24.45 -23.51
N MET A 538 -18.93 25.08 -22.44
CA MET A 538 -18.74 24.62 -21.06
C MET A 538 -20.02 23.98 -20.51
N PRO A 539 -19.97 22.74 -20.01
CA PRO A 539 -21.13 22.12 -19.37
C PRO A 539 -21.65 22.97 -18.19
N PRO A 540 -22.98 23.16 -18.03
CA PRO A 540 -23.53 23.92 -16.91
C PRO A 540 -23.07 23.40 -15.53
N SER A 541 -22.92 22.08 -15.39
CA SER A 541 -22.41 21.42 -14.18
C SER A 541 -20.97 21.82 -13.84
N PHE A 542 -20.13 22.02 -14.86
CA PHE A 542 -18.76 22.50 -14.67
C PHE A 542 -18.76 23.92 -14.11
N LEU A 543 -19.50 24.84 -14.74
CA LEU A 543 -19.59 26.24 -14.31
C LEU A 543 -20.14 26.36 -12.88
N GLN A 544 -21.22 25.65 -12.57
CA GLN A 544 -21.81 25.63 -11.23
C GLN A 544 -20.83 25.09 -10.17
N SER A 545 -20.13 24.00 -10.48
CA SER A 545 -19.14 23.41 -9.59
C SER A 545 -17.97 24.35 -9.31
N ARG A 546 -17.40 24.97 -10.35
CA ARG A 546 -16.28 25.92 -10.20
C ARG A 546 -16.71 27.21 -9.50
N MET A 547 -17.93 27.69 -9.73
CA MET A 547 -18.46 28.83 -9.00
C MET A 547 -18.63 28.53 -7.50
N LYS A 548 -19.05 27.31 -7.12
CA LYS A 548 -19.11 26.90 -5.72
C LYS A 548 -17.74 26.93 -5.05
N GLN A 549 -16.69 26.49 -5.76
CA GLN A 549 -15.32 26.54 -5.25
C GLN A 549 -14.80 27.97 -5.10
N ALA A 550 -15.05 28.85 -6.08
CA ALA A 550 -14.68 30.25 -5.99
C ALA A 550 -15.33 30.93 -4.76
N LYS A 551 -16.63 30.71 -4.54
CA LYS A 551 -17.33 31.23 -3.34
C LYS A 551 -16.71 30.74 -2.03
N ALA A 552 -16.29 29.47 -1.96
CA ALA A 552 -15.63 28.94 -0.77
C ALA A 552 -14.27 29.62 -0.50
N VAL A 553 -13.52 29.96 -1.55
CA VAL A 553 -12.29 30.74 -1.43
C VAL A 553 -12.61 32.16 -0.95
N ASP A 554 -13.62 32.81 -1.50
CA ASP A 554 -14.03 34.16 -1.12
C ASP A 554 -14.45 34.26 0.35
N GLU A 555 -15.21 33.27 0.83
CA GLU A 555 -15.61 33.15 2.24
C GLU A 555 -14.39 33.05 3.17
N LEU A 556 -13.39 32.25 2.78
CA LEU A 556 -12.18 32.03 3.57
C LEU A 556 -11.27 33.27 3.58
N MET A 557 -11.09 33.93 2.42
CA MET A 557 -10.34 35.18 2.28
C MET A 557 -11.02 36.36 3.01
N SER A 558 -12.35 36.31 3.16
CA SER A 558 -13.12 37.33 3.87
C SER A 558 -13.04 37.22 5.40
N HIS A 559 -12.49 36.11 5.93
CA HIS A 559 -12.42 35.86 7.36
C HIS A 559 -11.48 36.87 8.06
N PRO A 560 -11.85 37.45 9.23
CA PRO A 560 -11.09 38.53 9.89
C PRO A 560 -9.61 38.20 10.15
N ASN A 561 -9.31 36.95 10.50
CA ASN A 561 -7.94 36.47 10.76
C ASN A 561 -7.03 36.43 9.52
N MET A 562 -7.59 36.46 8.31
CA MET A 562 -6.85 36.46 7.04
C MET A 562 -6.58 37.87 6.52
N LYS A 563 -7.33 38.89 6.98
CA LYS A 563 -7.15 40.30 6.57
C LYS A 563 -6.03 41.03 7.33
N ALA A 564 -5.41 40.38 8.31
CA ALA A 564 -4.41 40.96 9.20
C ALA A 564 -2.95 40.61 8.83
N PHE A 565 -2.72 39.99 7.66
CA PHE A 565 -1.40 39.60 7.17
C PHE A 565 -1.02 40.34 5.89
#